data_AF-F2K2R0-F1
#
_entry.id   AF-F2K2R0-F1
#
_cell.length_a   1.000
_cell.length_b   1.000
_cell.length_c   1.000
_cell.angle_alpha   90.00
_cell.angle_beta   90.00
_cell.angle_gamma   90.00
#
_symmetry.space_group_name_H-M   'P 1'
#
loop_
_entity.id
_entity.type
_entity.pdbx_description
1 polymer ?
#
loop_
_entity_poly.entity_id
_entity_poly.type
_entity_poly.pdbx_seq_one_letter_code
_entity_poly.pdbx_strand_id
1 'polypeptide(L)'
;MTKSIKQKEALANSRNKELDAVQKLDPQFSCQGEVGSFIGLYLQSEVFAKKLQRYYRTDINKTAEDKLNITALKAALNHFKLTFDDTDLPELFKGGAGKQNEKSARQLRNGYLHSLSSNDKKEIQKKATTLNSKLRKFLSLRLSAT
;
A
#
# COMPACT_ATOMS: atom_id res chain seq x y z
N MET A 1 -18.99 14.56 20.51
CA MET A 1 -17.95 15.47 21.02
C MET A 1 -16.81 15.53 20.01
N THR A 2 -16.46 16.71 19.54
CA THR A 2 -15.34 16.91 18.60
C THR A 2 -14.02 16.80 19.36
N LYS A 3 -13.07 15.98 18.90
CA LYS A 3 -11.74 15.85 19.52
C LYS A 3 -11.03 17.20 19.54
N SER A 4 -10.33 17.51 20.63
CA SER A 4 -9.46 18.68 20.70
C SER A 4 -8.28 18.55 19.73
N ILE A 5 -7.64 19.67 19.40
CA ILE A 5 -6.46 19.70 18.53
C ILE A 5 -5.37 18.75 19.07
N LYS A 6 -5.06 18.83 20.38
CA LYS A 6 -4.11 17.94 21.04
C LYS A 6 -4.47 16.45 20.91
N GLN A 7 -5.76 16.11 21.00
CA GLN A 7 -6.23 14.73 20.83
C GLN A 7 -6.08 14.25 19.38
N LYS A 8 -6.33 15.13 18.39
CA LYS A 8 -6.14 14.84 16.97
C LYS A 8 -4.65 14.64 16.64
N GLU A 9 -3.78 15.50 17.17
CA GLU A 9 -2.32 15.38 17.05
C GLU A 9 -1.80 14.08 17.68
N ALA A 10 -2.19 13.78 18.91
CA ALA A 10 -1.80 12.54 19.58
C ALA A 10 -2.24 11.29 18.80
N LEU A 11 -3.44 11.32 18.21
CA LEU A 11 -3.94 10.24 17.38
C LEU A 11 -3.14 10.10 16.07
N ALA A 12 -2.85 11.21 15.39
CA ALA A 12 -2.05 11.21 14.18
C ALA A 12 -0.64 10.67 14.45
N ASN A 13 -0.01 11.10 15.55
CA ASN A 13 1.31 10.62 15.97
C ASN A 13 1.31 9.12 16.29
N SER A 14 0.30 8.62 17.00
CA SER A 14 0.16 7.20 17.30
C SER A 14 0.03 6.36 16.01
N ARG A 15 -0.81 6.81 15.07
CA ARG A 15 -0.97 6.17 13.76
C ARG A 15 0.32 6.22 12.93
N ASN A 16 1.01 7.35 12.89
CA ASN A 16 2.28 7.48 12.19
C ASN A 16 3.35 6.56 12.77
N LYS A 17 3.40 6.37 14.09
CA LYS A 17 4.31 5.39 14.72
C LYS A 17 4.07 3.97 14.22
N GLU A 18 2.81 3.57 14.05
CA GLU A 18 2.47 2.26 13.47
C GLU A 18 2.81 2.17 11.98
N LEU A 19 2.62 3.25 11.20
CA LEU A 19 3.01 3.29 9.78
C LEU A 19 4.53 3.25 9.60
N ASP A 20 5.27 3.97 10.45
CA ASP A 20 6.74 3.92 10.52
C ASP A 20 7.24 2.51 10.82
N ALA A 21 6.58 1.83 11.76
CA ALA A 21 6.92 0.44 12.09
C ALA A 21 6.79 -0.46 10.86
N VAL A 22 5.74 -0.28 10.03
CA VAL A 22 5.59 -1.04 8.78
C VAL A 22 6.69 -0.72 7.77
N GLN A 23 7.06 0.54 7.59
CA GLN A 23 8.15 0.91 6.66
C GLN A 23 9.51 0.31 7.09
N LYS A 24 9.72 0.13 8.40
CA LYS A 24 10.93 -0.46 8.97
C LYS A 24 10.94 -1.99 8.97
N LEU A 25 9.81 -2.65 8.69
CA LEU A 25 9.80 -4.10 8.52
C LEU A 25 10.67 -4.43 7.32
N ASP A 26 11.75 -5.20 7.47
CA ASP A 26 12.49 -5.74 6.34
C ASP A 26 12.25 -7.25 6.25
N PRO A 27 11.44 -7.73 5.30
CA PRO A 27 11.23 -9.16 5.12
C PRO A 27 12.43 -9.86 4.46
N GLN A 28 13.52 -9.14 4.14
CA GLN A 28 14.79 -9.67 3.61
C GLN A 28 14.65 -10.44 2.29
N PHE A 29 13.58 -10.22 1.54
CA PHE A 29 13.40 -10.85 0.23
C PHE A 29 14.37 -10.34 -0.84
N SER A 30 15.12 -9.26 -0.57
CA SER A 30 16.10 -8.69 -1.50
C SER A 30 17.20 -9.67 -1.93
N CYS A 31 17.45 -10.73 -1.16
CA CYS A 31 18.35 -11.83 -1.53
C CYS A 31 17.94 -12.55 -2.83
N GLN A 32 16.67 -12.44 -3.24
CA GLN A 32 16.14 -12.98 -4.50
C GLN A 32 16.18 -11.97 -5.67
N GLY A 33 17.02 -10.93 -5.55
CA GLY A 33 17.19 -9.88 -6.55
C GLY A 33 15.98 -8.93 -6.65
N GLU A 34 15.74 -8.42 -7.87
CA GLU A 34 14.70 -7.42 -8.12
C GLU A 34 13.28 -7.93 -7.83
N VAL A 35 13.02 -9.21 -8.15
CA VAL A 35 11.72 -9.85 -7.88
C VAL A 35 11.45 -9.93 -6.38
N GLY A 36 12.45 -10.36 -5.61
CA GLY A 36 12.34 -10.41 -4.17
C GLY A 36 12.16 -9.04 -3.53
N SER A 37 12.94 -8.05 -4.00
CA SER A 37 12.79 -6.65 -3.57
C SER A 37 11.38 -6.11 -3.85
N PHE A 38 10.82 -6.41 -5.03
CA PHE A 38 9.45 -6.06 -5.39
C PHE A 38 8.42 -6.71 -4.46
N ILE A 39 8.55 -8.02 -4.19
CA ILE A 39 7.62 -8.72 -3.29
C ILE A 39 7.68 -8.14 -1.88
N GLY A 40 8.88 -7.88 -1.35
CA GLY A 40 9.04 -7.27 -0.03
C GLY A 40 8.37 -5.90 0.08
N LEU A 41 8.66 -5.02 -0.88
CA LEU A 41 8.04 -3.69 -0.94
C LEU A 41 6.52 -3.78 -1.09
N TYR A 42 6.02 -4.68 -1.94
CA TYR A 42 4.59 -4.84 -2.14
C TYR A 42 3.87 -5.27 -0.86
N LEU A 43 4.40 -6.26 -0.14
CA LEU A 43 3.79 -6.74 1.10
C LEU A 43 3.79 -5.65 2.18
N GLN A 44 4.89 -4.90 2.33
CA GLN A 44 4.94 -3.73 3.21
C GLN A 44 3.85 -2.72 2.83
N SER A 45 3.75 -2.36 1.54
CA SER A 45 2.74 -1.42 1.05
C SER A 45 1.31 -1.94 1.23
N GLU A 46 1.06 -3.25 1.11
CA GLU A 46 -0.25 -3.84 1.36
C GLU A 46 -0.64 -3.72 2.84
N VAL A 47 0.28 -4.00 3.77
CA VAL A 47 0.04 -3.83 5.21
C VAL A 47 -0.20 -2.36 5.54
N PHE A 48 0.61 -1.46 4.97
CA PHE A 48 0.45 -0.02 5.11
C PHE A 48 -0.93 0.46 4.62
N ALA A 49 -1.34 0.03 3.43
CA ALA A 49 -2.64 0.37 2.86
C ALA A 49 -3.81 -0.13 3.72
N LYS A 50 -3.74 -1.36 4.23
CA LYS A 50 -4.76 -1.90 5.14
C LYS A 50 -4.85 -1.10 6.44
N LYS A 51 -3.73 -0.66 7.01
CA LYS A 51 -3.72 0.24 8.18
C LYS A 51 -4.41 1.57 7.88
N LEU A 52 -4.08 2.22 6.77
CA LEU A 52 -4.78 3.46 6.36
C LEU A 52 -6.29 3.26 6.24
N GLN A 53 -6.73 2.21 5.55
CA GLN A 53 -8.16 1.88 5.44
C GLN A 53 -8.80 1.59 6.80
N ARG A 54 -8.08 0.93 7.72
CA ARG A 54 -8.56 0.70 9.10
C ARG A 54 -8.74 2.01 9.86
N TYR A 55 -7.76 2.90 9.83
CA TYR A 55 -7.88 4.20 10.50
C TYR A 55 -9.04 5.02 9.96
N TYR A 56 -9.20 5.06 8.64
CA TYR A 56 -10.32 5.73 7.99
C TYR A 56 -11.66 5.14 8.45
N ARG A 57 -11.81 3.81 8.43
CA ARG A 57 -13.02 3.12 8.91
C ARG A 57 -13.34 3.44 10.38
N THR A 58 -12.32 3.48 11.23
CA THR A 58 -12.48 3.87 12.64
C THR A 58 -12.97 5.32 12.77
N ASP A 59 -12.47 6.24 11.93
CA ASP A 59 -12.90 7.65 11.97
C ASP A 59 -14.34 7.83 11.49
N ILE A 60 -14.81 7.00 10.55
CA ILE A 60 -16.18 7.05 10.02
C ILE A 60 -17.15 6.03 10.66
N ASN A 61 -16.73 5.35 11.73
CA ASN A 61 -17.51 4.32 12.44
C ASN A 61 -18.11 3.22 11.54
N LYS A 62 -17.36 2.76 10.52
CA LYS A 62 -17.80 1.65 9.65
C LYS A 62 -17.09 0.34 9.98
N THR A 63 -17.86 -0.69 10.30
CA THR A 63 -17.42 -2.09 10.36
C THR A 63 -17.46 -2.68 8.96
N ALA A 64 -16.29 -3.03 8.43
CA ALA A 64 -16.15 -3.76 7.16
C ALA A 64 -14.95 -4.70 7.26
N GLU A 65 -14.89 -5.71 6.40
CA GLU A 65 -13.77 -6.67 6.35
C GLU A 65 -12.43 -5.98 6.09
N ASP A 66 -11.34 -6.53 6.67
CA ASP A 66 -9.98 -6.04 6.49
C ASP A 66 -9.33 -6.46 5.15
N LYS A 67 -10.08 -6.27 4.07
CA LYS A 67 -9.63 -6.55 2.70
C LYS A 67 -9.19 -5.26 2.01
N LEU A 68 -8.05 -5.35 1.31
CA LEU A 68 -7.53 -4.25 0.51
C LEU A 68 -8.47 -3.96 -0.67
N ASN A 69 -9.06 -2.76 -0.67
CA ASN A 69 -9.98 -2.28 -1.68
C ASN A 69 -9.53 -0.89 -2.15
N ILE A 70 -9.35 -0.72 -3.46
CA ILE A 70 -8.78 0.52 -4.03
C ILE A 70 -9.69 1.74 -3.82
N THR A 71 -11.01 1.58 -3.90
CA THR A 71 -11.98 2.66 -3.69
C THR A 71 -11.93 3.14 -2.24
N ALA A 72 -11.91 2.20 -1.28
CA ALA A 72 -11.78 2.53 0.13
C ALA A 72 -10.39 3.09 0.47
N LEU A 73 -9.32 2.66 -0.20
CA LEU A 73 -7.99 3.24 -0.05
C LEU A 73 -7.95 4.68 -0.59
N LYS A 74 -8.52 4.95 -1.76
CA LYS A 74 -8.65 6.32 -2.31
C LYS A 74 -9.43 7.23 -1.36
N ALA A 75 -10.53 6.73 -0.79
CA ALA A 75 -11.29 7.46 0.22
C ALA A 75 -10.46 7.75 1.49
N ALA A 76 -9.67 6.78 1.96
CA ALA A 76 -8.78 6.97 3.11
C ALA A 76 -7.69 8.02 2.83
N LEU A 77 -7.05 7.99 1.66
CA LEU A 77 -6.05 8.99 1.26
C LEU A 77 -6.66 10.40 1.27
N ASN A 78 -7.85 10.58 0.69
CA ASN A 78 -8.55 11.85 0.69
C ASN A 78 -8.93 12.33 2.09
N HIS A 79 -9.45 11.44 2.93
CA HIS A 79 -9.80 11.73 4.33
C HIS A 79 -8.59 12.26 5.12
N PHE A 80 -7.42 11.66 4.91
CA PHE A 80 -6.17 12.05 5.57
C PHE A 80 -5.38 13.14 4.83
N LYS A 81 -5.92 13.70 3.73
CA LYS A 81 -5.26 14.69 2.87
C LYS A 81 -3.86 14.22 2.40
N LEU A 82 -3.70 12.93 2.16
CA LEU A 82 -2.48 12.34 1.65
C LEU A 82 -2.47 12.44 0.12
N THR A 83 -1.58 13.26 -0.42
CA THR A 83 -1.40 13.37 -1.87
C THR A 83 -0.63 12.16 -2.40
N PHE A 84 -1.26 11.39 -3.28
CA PHE A 84 -0.63 10.33 -4.06
C PHE A 84 -1.16 10.40 -5.48
N ASP A 85 -0.36 9.99 -6.45
CA ASP A 85 -0.73 10.12 -7.86
C ASP A 85 -1.92 9.22 -8.18
N ASP A 86 -2.96 9.80 -8.77
CA ASP A 86 -4.20 9.12 -9.12
C ASP A 86 -3.99 8.03 -10.19
N THR A 87 -2.92 8.13 -10.98
CA THR A 87 -2.50 7.12 -11.96
C THR A 87 -1.65 6.01 -11.33
N ASP A 88 -0.86 6.32 -10.29
CA ASP A 88 -0.04 5.33 -9.59
C ASP A 88 -0.89 4.39 -8.72
N LEU A 89 -1.98 4.88 -8.13
CA LEU A 89 -2.79 4.07 -7.20
C LEU A 89 -3.40 2.81 -7.86
N PRO A 90 -4.02 2.89 -9.07
CA PRO A 90 -4.44 1.71 -9.82
C PRO A 90 -3.28 0.83 -10.25
N GLU A 91 -2.15 1.40 -10.65
CA GLU A 91 -0.97 0.65 -11.06
C GLU A 91 -0.40 -0.20 -9.91
N LEU A 92 -0.55 0.26 -8.67
CA LEU A 92 -0.11 -0.52 -7.51
C LEU A 92 -1.17 -1.52 -7.01
N PHE A 93 -2.41 -1.09 -6.83
CA PHE A 93 -3.37 -1.82 -5.99
C PHE A 93 -4.61 -2.38 -6.71
N LYS A 94 -4.78 -2.14 -8.01
CA LYS A 94 -5.89 -2.72 -8.78
C LYS A 94 -5.84 -4.25 -8.73
N GLY A 95 -6.94 -4.88 -8.31
CA GLY A 95 -7.06 -6.35 -8.27
C GLY A 95 -7.65 -6.95 -9.55
N GLY A 96 -8.08 -8.21 -9.47
CA GLY A 96 -8.73 -8.94 -10.58
C GLY A 96 -7.75 -9.45 -11.64
N ALA A 97 -8.27 -9.85 -12.80
CA ALA A 97 -7.45 -10.23 -13.95
C ALA A 97 -6.81 -8.99 -14.61
N GLY A 98 -5.59 -9.15 -15.11
CA GLY A 98 -4.87 -8.09 -15.82
C GLY A 98 -4.32 -8.59 -17.15
N LYS A 99 -4.33 -7.72 -18.16
CA LYS A 99 -3.70 -8.00 -19.45
C LYS A 99 -2.19 -8.03 -19.27
N GLN A 100 -1.52 -8.90 -20.02
CA GLN A 100 -0.05 -8.98 -20.01
C GLN A 100 0.56 -7.61 -20.35
N ASN A 101 1.65 -7.24 -19.66
CA ASN A 101 2.31 -5.93 -19.74
C ASN A 101 1.49 -4.74 -19.22
N GLU A 102 0.24 -4.92 -18.81
CA GLU A 102 -0.61 -3.89 -18.18
C GLU A 102 -1.01 -4.26 -16.75
N LYS A 103 -0.39 -5.31 -16.18
CA LYS A 103 -0.73 -5.77 -14.84
C LYS A 103 -0.28 -4.76 -13.79
N SER A 104 -1.13 -4.59 -12.78
CA SER A 104 -0.78 -3.86 -11.57
C SER A 104 0.23 -4.64 -10.71
N ALA A 105 0.88 -3.97 -9.76
CA ALA A 105 1.74 -4.65 -8.78
C ALA A 105 0.99 -5.75 -8.01
N ARG A 106 -0.28 -5.52 -7.63
CA ARG A 106 -1.13 -6.53 -7.00
C ARG A 106 -1.34 -7.77 -7.87
N GLN A 107 -1.62 -7.55 -9.15
CA GLN A 107 -1.87 -8.64 -10.10
C GLN A 107 -0.61 -9.45 -10.34
N LEU A 108 0.54 -8.77 -10.52
CA LEU A 108 1.85 -9.41 -10.64
C LEU A 108 2.23 -10.21 -9.40
N ARG A 109 2.06 -9.62 -8.20
CA ARG A 109 2.29 -10.32 -6.94
C ARG A 109 1.40 -11.56 -6.81
N ASN A 110 0.12 -11.47 -7.16
CA ASN A 110 -0.78 -12.61 -7.10
C ASN A 110 -0.37 -13.71 -8.07
N GLY A 111 -0.09 -13.38 -9.33
CA GLY A 111 0.34 -14.35 -10.33
C GLY A 111 1.67 -15.03 -9.95
N TYR A 112 2.61 -14.27 -9.40
CA TYR A 112 3.89 -14.82 -8.95
C TYR A 112 3.77 -15.65 -7.67
N LEU A 113 3.15 -15.14 -6.60
CA LEU A 113 3.12 -15.85 -5.32
C LEU A 113 2.09 -17.00 -5.26
N HIS A 114 0.96 -16.89 -5.97
CA HIS A 114 -0.08 -17.92 -5.88
C HIS A 114 0.01 -18.98 -6.99
N SER A 115 0.67 -18.66 -8.10
CA SER A 115 0.71 -19.54 -9.28
C SER A 115 2.11 -19.74 -9.84
N LEU A 116 3.15 -19.17 -9.22
CA LEU A 116 4.55 -19.25 -9.67
C LEU A 116 4.71 -18.92 -11.17
N SER A 117 3.89 -17.99 -11.66
CA SER A 117 3.83 -17.64 -13.08
C SER A 117 5.17 -17.07 -13.55
N SER A 118 5.80 -17.78 -14.49
CA SER A 118 7.07 -17.36 -15.09
C SER A 118 6.91 -16.07 -15.91
N ASN A 119 5.74 -15.87 -16.53
CA ASN A 119 5.41 -14.65 -17.25
C ASN A 119 5.31 -13.45 -16.30
N ASP A 120 4.66 -13.62 -15.15
CA ASP A 120 4.56 -12.54 -14.15
C ASP A 120 5.93 -12.24 -13.53
N LYS A 121 6.76 -13.27 -13.27
CA LYS A 121 8.15 -13.06 -12.84
C LYS A 121 8.92 -12.18 -13.84
N LYS A 122 8.84 -12.47 -15.14
CA LYS A 122 9.50 -11.70 -16.20
C LYS A 122 8.98 -10.26 -16.26
N GLU A 123 7.66 -10.07 -16.11
CA GLU A 123 7.07 -8.73 -16.11
C GLU A 123 7.48 -7.93 -14.87
N ILE A 124 7.57 -8.58 -13.70
CA ILE A 124 8.14 -7.97 -12.48
C ILE A 124 9.57 -7.51 -12.75
N GLN A 125 10.45 -8.37 -13.28
CA GLN A 125 11.85 -8.00 -13.57
C GLN A 125 11.92 -6.76 -14.47
N LYS A 126 11.10 -6.70 -15.53
CA LYS A 126 11.08 -5.54 -16.45
C LYS A 126 10.61 -4.24 -15.78
N LYS A 127 9.68 -4.33 -14.82
CA LYS A 127 9.02 -3.17 -14.19
C LYS A 127 9.51 -2.85 -12.79
N ALA A 128 10.40 -3.67 -12.22
CA ALA A 128 10.74 -3.65 -10.80
C ALA A 128 11.21 -2.27 -10.35
N THR A 129 12.12 -1.63 -11.09
CA THR A 129 12.62 -0.29 -10.77
C THR A 129 11.49 0.73 -10.61
N THR A 130 10.58 0.80 -11.58
CA THR A 130 9.45 1.73 -11.59
C THR A 130 8.47 1.42 -10.46
N LEU A 131 8.04 0.16 -10.34
CA LEU A 131 7.08 -0.26 -9.31
C LEU A 131 7.66 -0.08 -7.90
N ASN A 132 8.93 -0.41 -7.69
CA ASN A 132 9.61 -0.26 -6.40
C ASN A 132 9.70 1.21 -6.00
N SER A 133 9.97 2.11 -6.94
CA SER A 133 9.98 3.55 -6.68
C SER A 133 8.60 4.04 -6.23
N LYS A 134 7.53 3.64 -6.93
CA LYS A 134 6.14 3.98 -6.58
C LYS A 134 5.73 3.41 -5.22
N LEU A 135 6.10 2.16 -4.92
CA LEU A 135 5.84 1.52 -3.63
C LEU A 135 6.56 2.24 -2.48
N ARG A 136 7.83 2.65 -2.69
CA ARG A 136 8.58 3.43 -1.69
C ARG A 136 7.96 4.81 -1.46
N LYS A 137 7.54 5.50 -2.52
CA LYS A 137 6.80 6.78 -2.45
C LYS A 137 5.49 6.63 -1.67
N PHE A 138 4.78 5.52 -1.87
CA PHE A 138 3.56 5.22 -1.13
C PHE A 138 3.86 4.97 0.37
N LEU A 139 4.91 4.22 0.68
CA LEU A 139 5.35 3.94 2.06
C LEU A 139 5.85 5.17 2.82
N SER A 140 6.24 6.25 2.13
CA SER A 140 6.66 7.51 2.77
C SER A 140 5.51 8.44 3.16
N LEU A 141 4.25 8.11 2.86
CA LEU A 141 3.10 8.95 3.21
C LEU A 141 2.92 9.06 4.72
N ARG A 142 2.60 10.25 5.25
CA ARG A 142 2.41 10.47 6.70
C ARG A 142 1.22 11.35 7.00
N LEU A 143 0.50 10.98 8.05
CA LEU A 143 -0.70 11.68 8.49
C LEU A 143 -0.31 13.02 9.13
N SER A 144 -1.07 14.06 8.80
CA SER A 144 -1.04 15.33 9.53
C SER A 144 -2.19 15.37 10.54
N ALA A 145 -2.08 16.19 11.58
CA ALA A 145 -3.22 16.45 12.46
C ALA A 145 -4.30 17.19 11.67
N THR A 146 -5.47 16.55 11.48
CA THR A 146 -6.64 17.11 10.77
C THR A 146 -7.82 17.30 11.70
#